data_AF-A0A962QUU3-F1
#
_entry.id   AF-A0A962QUU3-F1
#
_cell.length_a   1.000
_cell.length_b   1.000
_cell.length_c   1.000
_cell.angle_alpha   90.00
_cell.angle_beta   90.00
_cell.angle_gamma   90.00
#
_symmetry.space_group_name_H-M   'P 1'
#
loop_
_entity.id
_entity.type
_entity.pdbx_description
1 polymer ?
#
loop_
_entity_poly.entity_id
_entity_poly.type
_entity_poly.pdbx_seq_one_letter_code
_entity_poly.pdbx_strand_id
1 'polypeptide(L)'
;CLGARAEQGDPGSVFCAWAQQVVAGTELAANVVTVTDYEAFVRSKPGSAPLTVQQYWSNPLPVEGGMARVVSCKMKTAERINAAHRAATGQEAPVARGDGSCDKVGREMLAAVLNRVPRADLAIPAEQLRVDPEETTFIGPMWLRPWPFQPLQRDEAGLLHLQSRALYVPFAWWIPMPDRFKGTYYCHLIAPDYLEAVLRGEVSPDS
;
A
#
# COMPACT_ATOMS: atom_id res chain seq x y z
N CYS A 1 -1.70 17.53 3.90
CA CYS A 1 -2.52 17.46 2.68
C CYS A 1 -2.46 16.03 2.13
N LEU A 2 -3.43 15.17 2.47
CA LEU A 2 -3.64 13.90 1.76
C LEU A 2 -4.21 14.22 0.37
N GLY A 3 -3.33 14.64 -0.53
CA GLY A 3 -3.64 14.93 -1.93
C GLY A 3 -3.74 13.67 -2.79
N ALA A 4 -4.09 12.52 -2.21
CA ALA A 4 -4.33 11.30 -2.95
C ALA A 4 -5.79 11.29 -3.42
N ARG A 5 -6.09 12.10 -4.43
CA ARG A 5 -7.19 11.75 -5.32
C ARG A 5 -6.64 10.60 -6.16
N ALA A 6 -7.15 9.40 -5.94
CA ALA A 6 -7.26 8.51 -7.07
C ALA A 6 -8.41 9.12 -7.88
N GLU A 7 -8.08 9.94 -8.87
CA GLU A 7 -9.02 10.04 -9.98
C GLU A 7 -8.61 8.88 -10.87
N GLN A 8 -9.35 7.78 -10.79
CA GLN A 8 -9.40 6.78 -11.88
C GLN A 8 -8.03 6.23 -12.32
N GLY A 9 -7.19 5.76 -11.39
CA GLY A 9 -5.89 5.19 -11.78
C GLY A 9 -4.95 6.20 -12.45
N ASP A 10 -5.07 7.50 -12.09
CA ASP A 10 -4.16 8.56 -12.53
C ASP A 10 -2.69 8.12 -12.45
N PRO A 11 -1.95 8.11 -13.58
CA PRO A 11 -0.51 7.86 -13.61
C PRO A 11 0.29 8.77 -12.66
N GLY A 12 -0.24 9.96 -12.33
CA GLY A 12 0.32 10.94 -11.39
C GLY A 12 0.01 10.70 -9.91
N SER A 13 -0.75 9.66 -9.56
CA SER A 13 -1.08 9.37 -8.17
C SER A 13 0.15 9.06 -7.32
N VAL A 14 0.28 9.76 -6.18
CA VAL A 14 1.40 9.66 -5.23
C VAL A 14 1.12 8.71 -4.06
N PHE A 15 0.12 7.82 -4.17
CA PHE A 15 -0.33 6.99 -3.06
C PHE A 15 0.80 6.12 -2.48
N CYS A 16 1.56 5.40 -3.31
CA CYS A 16 2.64 4.55 -2.80
C CYS A 16 3.84 5.35 -2.25
N ALA A 17 4.02 6.62 -2.63
CA ALA A 17 5.02 7.48 -1.99
C ALA A 17 4.57 7.88 -0.59
N TRP A 18 3.29 8.20 -0.41
CA TRP A 18 2.71 8.42 0.92
C TRP A 18 2.78 7.14 1.78
N ALA A 19 2.42 5.98 1.24
CA ALA A 19 2.55 4.71 1.96
C ALA A 19 4.00 4.43 2.40
N GLN A 20 4.99 4.79 1.56
CA GLN A 20 6.42 4.68 1.90
C GLN A 20 6.80 5.56 3.09
N GLN A 21 6.25 6.78 3.18
CA GLN A 21 6.46 7.69 4.30
C GLN A 21 5.87 7.11 5.60
N VAL A 22 4.67 6.55 5.54
CA VAL A 22 3.99 5.93 6.69
C VAL A 22 4.74 4.69 7.18
N VAL A 23 5.13 3.79 6.26
CA VAL A 23 5.80 2.53 6.61
C VAL A 23 7.22 2.76 7.14
N ALA A 24 7.99 3.64 6.51
CA ALA A 24 9.36 3.90 6.93
C ALA A 24 9.49 4.99 8.01
N GLY A 25 8.41 5.72 8.31
CA GLY A 25 8.47 6.87 9.23
C GLY A 25 9.45 7.93 8.74
N THR A 26 9.34 8.33 7.47
CA THR A 26 10.25 9.27 6.81
C THR A 26 9.50 10.41 6.15
N GLU A 27 10.14 11.57 6.04
CA GLU A 27 9.64 12.71 5.28
C GLU A 27 10.10 12.67 3.81
N LEU A 28 11.03 11.78 3.46
CA LEU A 28 11.52 11.65 2.09
C LEU A 28 10.39 11.25 1.14
N ALA A 29 10.15 12.07 0.13
CA ALA A 29 9.21 11.75 -0.94
C ALA A 29 9.90 10.81 -1.95
N ALA A 30 9.31 9.64 -2.17
CA ALA A 30 9.77 8.72 -3.21
C ALA A 30 9.25 9.11 -4.58
N ASN A 31 10.05 8.89 -5.63
CA ASN A 31 9.56 8.96 -7.00
C ASN A 31 8.66 7.74 -7.26
N VAL A 32 7.42 7.99 -7.69
CA VAL A 32 6.47 6.92 -8.01
C VAL A 32 6.65 6.47 -9.45
N VAL A 33 6.77 5.16 -9.64
CA VAL A 33 6.71 4.50 -10.94
C VAL A 33 5.43 3.70 -11.01
N THR A 34 4.45 4.20 -11.74
CA THR A 34 3.18 3.50 -12.00
C THR A 34 3.41 2.46 -13.09
N VAL A 35 3.25 1.19 -12.73
CA VAL A 35 3.29 0.06 -13.66
C VAL A 35 1.86 -0.27 -14.06
N THR A 36 1.62 -0.63 -15.32
CA THR A 36 0.26 -0.90 -15.84
C THR A 36 0.04 -2.35 -16.26
N ASP A 37 1.11 -3.15 -16.32
CA ASP A 37 1.08 -4.57 -16.66
C ASP A 37 1.47 -5.42 -15.44
N TYR A 38 0.72 -6.50 -15.19
CA TYR A 38 0.96 -7.37 -14.05
C TYR A 38 2.35 -8.02 -14.10
N GLU A 39 2.76 -8.51 -15.26
CA GLU A 39 4.04 -9.20 -15.42
C GLU A 39 5.23 -8.24 -15.25
N ALA A 40 5.12 -7.02 -15.78
CA ALA A 40 6.04 -5.93 -15.52
C ALA A 40 6.05 -5.58 -14.02
N PHE A 41 4.89 -5.54 -13.36
CA PHE A 41 4.81 -5.29 -11.93
C PHE A 41 5.53 -6.38 -11.14
N VAL A 42 5.31 -7.66 -11.43
CA VAL A 42 6.00 -8.79 -10.78
C VAL A 42 7.52 -8.62 -10.82
N ARG A 43 8.07 -8.26 -12.00
CA ARG A 43 9.51 -8.07 -12.21
C ARG A 43 10.07 -6.77 -11.61
N SER A 44 9.25 -5.73 -11.49
CA SER A 44 9.65 -4.41 -10.97
C SER A 44 10.23 -4.47 -9.55
N LYS A 45 11.11 -3.51 -9.24
CA LYS A 45 11.75 -3.35 -7.93
C LYS A 45 11.86 -1.87 -7.55
N PRO A 46 11.69 -1.51 -6.27
CA PRO A 46 11.95 -0.15 -5.79
C PRO A 46 13.45 0.13 -5.71
N GLY A 47 13.80 1.40 -5.84
CA GLY A 47 15.16 1.94 -5.70
C GLY A 47 15.36 2.62 -4.35
N SER A 48 16.60 2.63 -3.86
CA SER A 48 16.98 3.33 -2.62
C SER A 48 17.84 4.58 -2.85
N ALA A 49 18.41 4.73 -4.04
CA ALA A 49 19.20 5.91 -4.46
C ALA A 49 19.16 6.02 -6.01
N PRO A 50 18.27 6.86 -6.60
CA PRO A 50 17.23 7.64 -5.92
C PRO A 50 16.17 6.74 -5.26
N LEU A 51 15.45 7.27 -4.26
CA LEU A 51 14.33 6.58 -3.63
C LEU A 51 13.16 6.49 -4.62
N THR A 52 12.81 5.28 -5.04
CA THR A 52 11.70 5.04 -5.95
C THR A 52 10.80 3.94 -5.42
N VAL A 53 9.49 4.08 -5.65
CA VAL A 53 8.47 3.10 -5.31
C VAL A 53 7.76 2.63 -6.57
N GLN A 54 7.31 1.37 -6.57
CA GLN A 54 6.48 0.85 -7.66
C GLN A 54 5.03 0.86 -7.21
N GLN A 55 4.15 1.34 -8.06
CA GLN A 55 2.70 1.40 -7.83
C GLN A 55 1.99 0.60 -8.92
N TYR A 56 1.03 -0.24 -8.54
CA TYR A 56 0.21 -1.00 -9.46
C TYR A 56 -1.24 -1.06 -8.98
N TRP A 57 -2.14 -0.53 -9.79
CA TRP A 57 -3.58 -0.58 -9.58
C TRP A 57 -4.12 -1.85 -10.24
N SER A 58 -4.94 -2.61 -9.52
CA SER A 58 -5.33 -3.95 -9.97
C SER A 58 -6.72 -4.35 -9.49
N ASN A 59 -7.18 -5.50 -10.00
CA ASN A 59 -8.49 -6.06 -9.73
C ASN A 59 -9.61 -5.04 -10.05
N PRO A 60 -9.73 -4.58 -11.31
CA PRO A 60 -10.69 -3.56 -11.68
C PRO A 60 -12.12 -4.10 -11.59
N LEU A 61 -13.04 -3.25 -11.12
CA LEU A 61 -14.48 -3.48 -11.21
C LEU A 61 -14.92 -3.57 -12.68
N PRO A 62 -15.92 -4.41 -13.01
CA PRO A 62 -16.52 -4.49 -14.34
C PRO A 62 -17.49 -3.32 -14.58
N VAL A 63 -17.05 -2.09 -14.32
CA VAL A 63 -17.78 -0.84 -14.55
C VAL A 63 -17.06 -0.02 -15.62
N GLU A 64 -17.76 0.91 -16.27
CA GLU A 64 -17.15 1.83 -17.22
C GLU A 64 -16.00 2.61 -16.54
N GLY A 65 -14.82 2.60 -17.16
CA GLY A 65 -13.61 3.20 -16.59
C GLY A 65 -12.79 2.30 -15.65
N GLY A 66 -13.28 1.11 -15.27
CA GLY A 66 -12.45 0.06 -14.64
C GLY A 66 -11.81 0.43 -13.30
N MET A 67 -12.59 0.95 -12.34
CA MET A 67 -12.11 1.33 -11.00
C MET A 67 -11.34 0.19 -10.31
N ALA A 68 -10.09 0.42 -9.97
CA ALA A 68 -9.25 -0.57 -9.29
C ALA A 68 -9.71 -0.80 -7.85
N ARG A 69 -9.75 -2.07 -7.41
CA ARG A 69 -10.05 -2.42 -6.01
C ARG A 69 -8.81 -2.43 -5.13
N VAL A 70 -7.64 -2.68 -5.72
CA VAL A 70 -6.39 -2.90 -4.99
C VAL A 70 -5.29 -1.99 -5.53
N VAL A 71 -4.54 -1.40 -4.61
CA VAL A 71 -3.26 -0.75 -4.89
C VAL A 71 -2.12 -1.58 -4.29
N SER A 72 -1.11 -1.85 -5.11
CA SER A 72 0.06 -2.61 -4.71
C SER A 72 1.29 -1.71 -4.73
N CYS A 73 1.92 -1.55 -3.57
CA CYS A 73 3.07 -0.69 -3.37
C CYS A 73 4.32 -1.52 -3.11
N LYS A 74 5.38 -1.36 -3.92
CA LYS A 74 6.70 -1.89 -3.60
C LYS A 74 7.60 -0.78 -3.08
N MET A 75 8.01 -0.89 -1.82
CA MET A 75 8.73 0.14 -1.07
C MET A 75 10.02 -0.41 -0.44
N LYS A 76 10.78 0.49 0.19
CA LYS A 76 12.01 0.18 0.94
C LYS A 76 11.77 0.29 2.44
N THR A 77 12.50 -0.52 3.21
CA THR A 77 12.52 -0.42 4.66
C THR A 77 13.25 0.84 5.11
N ALA A 78 12.95 1.32 6.32
CA ALA A 78 13.65 2.45 6.94
C ALA A 78 15.17 2.20 7.02
N GLU A 79 15.59 0.98 7.37
CA GLU A 79 16.99 0.57 7.42
C GLU A 79 17.69 0.76 6.07
N ARG A 80 17.05 0.33 4.98
CA ARG A 80 17.61 0.48 3.63
C ARG A 80 17.65 1.92 3.17
N ILE A 81 16.65 2.72 3.54
CA ILE A 81 16.63 4.16 3.29
C ILE A 81 17.79 4.86 4.02
N ASN A 82 17.94 4.61 5.32
CA ASN A 82 19.02 5.19 6.12
C ASN A 82 20.41 4.78 5.61
N ALA A 83 20.59 3.53 5.19
CA ALA A 83 21.85 3.06 4.61
C ALA A 83 22.18 3.79 3.30
N ALA A 84 21.20 3.95 2.41
CA ALA A 84 21.40 4.66 1.14
C ALA A 84 21.62 6.17 1.35
N HIS A 85 20.87 6.79 2.27
CA HIS A 85 21.01 8.21 2.61
C HIS A 85 22.39 8.52 3.18
N ARG A 86 22.89 7.69 4.11
CA ARG A 86 24.26 7.78 4.63
C ARG A 86 25.30 7.67 3.55
N ALA A 87 25.18 6.67 2.68
CA ALA A 87 26.13 6.48 1.58
C ALA A 87 26.14 7.66 0.59
N ALA A 88 25.00 8.31 0.38
CA ALA A 88 24.88 9.43 -0.56
C ALA A 88 25.33 10.77 0.02
N THR A 89 25.11 11.01 1.32
CA THR A 89 25.27 12.35 1.94
C THR A 89 26.37 12.41 3.01
N GLY A 90 26.82 11.27 3.53
CA GLY A 90 27.70 11.20 4.70
C GLY A 90 27.03 11.58 6.03
N GLN A 91 25.71 11.84 6.06
CA GLN A 91 24.99 12.22 7.28
C GLN A 91 24.59 11.01 8.11
N GLU A 92 25.12 10.89 9.34
CA GLU A 92 24.83 9.75 10.23
C GLU A 92 23.42 9.76 10.84
N ALA A 93 22.76 10.92 10.90
CA ALA A 93 21.42 11.02 11.48
C ALA A 93 20.40 10.24 10.62
N PRO A 94 19.55 9.38 11.23
CA PRO A 94 18.56 8.62 10.49
C PRO A 94 17.45 9.55 9.95
N VAL A 95 17.11 9.38 8.68
CA VAL A 95 16.02 10.09 7.98
C VAL A 95 14.72 9.30 7.93
N ALA A 96 14.77 8.02 8.31
CA ALA A 96 13.65 7.11 8.44
C ALA A 96 13.68 6.45 9.82
N ARG A 97 12.53 6.36 10.49
CA ARG A 97 12.46 5.96 11.90
C ARG A 97 12.08 4.49 12.13
N GLY A 98 11.53 3.81 11.12
CA GLY A 98 10.93 2.48 11.32
C GLY A 98 9.63 2.57 12.12
N ASP A 99 8.91 1.45 12.26
CA ASP A 99 7.67 1.28 13.06
C ASP A 99 6.33 1.53 12.33
N GLY A 100 6.28 1.35 11.01
CA GLY A 100 5.02 1.28 10.26
C GLY A 100 4.71 -0.13 9.74
N SER A 101 3.46 -0.31 9.31
CA SER A 101 2.95 -1.54 8.69
C SER A 101 1.91 -1.21 7.60
N CYS A 102 1.61 -2.15 6.72
CA CYS A 102 0.56 -1.99 5.70
C CYS A 102 -0.82 -1.78 6.34
N ASP A 103 -1.14 -2.44 7.46
CA ASP A 103 -2.39 -2.19 8.19
C ASP A 103 -2.43 -0.79 8.83
N LYS A 104 -1.29 -0.21 9.21
CA LYS A 104 -1.20 1.21 9.61
C LYS A 104 -1.55 2.14 8.46
N VAL A 105 -1.02 1.87 7.26
CA VAL A 105 -1.40 2.60 6.03
C VAL A 105 -2.91 2.47 5.81
N GLY A 106 -3.46 1.27 5.95
CA GLY A 106 -4.90 1.01 5.85
C GLY A 106 -5.73 1.83 6.85
N ARG A 107 -5.33 1.90 8.12
CA ARG A 107 -6.00 2.72 9.15
C ARG A 107 -5.98 4.21 8.82
N GLU A 108 -4.83 4.76 8.43
CA GLU A 108 -4.71 6.18 8.11
C GLU A 108 -5.54 6.55 6.86
N MET A 109 -5.52 5.69 5.84
CA MET A 109 -6.33 5.88 4.64
C MET A 109 -7.83 5.75 4.94
N LEU A 110 -8.25 4.76 5.75
CA LEU A 110 -9.65 4.64 6.16
C LEU A 110 -10.13 5.91 6.90
N ALA A 111 -9.34 6.41 7.85
CA ALA A 111 -9.66 7.65 8.55
C ALA A 111 -9.75 8.84 7.58
N ALA A 112 -8.86 8.91 6.58
CA ALA A 112 -8.89 9.94 5.56
C ALA A 112 -10.14 9.88 4.66
N VAL A 113 -10.62 8.68 4.31
CA VAL A 113 -11.86 8.50 3.55
C VAL A 113 -13.07 8.87 4.41
N LEU A 114 -13.16 8.37 5.65
CA LEU A 114 -14.25 8.68 6.57
C LEU A 114 -14.38 10.18 6.87
N ASN A 115 -13.26 10.91 6.90
CA ASN A 115 -13.27 12.37 7.07
C ASN A 115 -13.76 13.14 5.84
N ARG A 116 -13.77 12.51 4.65
CA ARG A 116 -14.25 13.12 3.40
C ARG A 116 -15.73 12.81 3.12
N VAL A 117 -16.23 11.69 3.60
CA VAL A 117 -17.62 11.25 3.38
C VAL A 117 -18.49 11.73 4.55
N PRO A 118 -19.53 12.56 4.32
CA PRO A 118 -20.48 12.93 5.37
C PRO A 118 -21.13 11.68 5.99
N ARG A 119 -21.31 11.69 7.32
CA ARG A 119 -21.90 10.53 8.03
C ARG A 119 -23.28 10.13 7.49
N ALA A 120 -24.07 11.08 7.01
CA ALA A 120 -25.39 10.83 6.44
C ALA A 120 -25.33 10.09 5.08
N ASP A 121 -24.18 10.14 4.40
CA ASP A 121 -23.95 9.50 3.10
C ASP A 121 -23.29 8.12 3.24
N LEU A 122 -22.99 7.68 4.46
CA LEU A 122 -22.38 6.37 4.71
C LEU A 122 -23.44 5.27 4.66
N ALA A 123 -23.34 4.38 3.68
CA ALA A 123 -24.08 3.12 3.62
C ALA A 123 -23.55 2.08 4.63
N ILE A 124 -22.26 2.18 4.98
CA ILE A 124 -21.60 1.33 5.98
C ILE A 124 -21.12 2.21 7.15
N PRO A 125 -21.71 2.08 8.35
CA PRO A 125 -21.28 2.82 9.53
C PRO A 125 -19.83 2.51 9.90
N ALA A 126 -19.10 3.51 10.42
CA ALA A 126 -17.71 3.34 10.84
C ALA A 126 -17.54 2.25 11.91
N GLU A 127 -18.56 2.04 12.75
CA GLU A 127 -18.59 1.02 13.80
C GLU A 127 -18.63 -0.42 13.25
N GLN A 128 -19.00 -0.58 11.96
CA GLN A 128 -18.99 -1.87 11.26
C GLN A 128 -17.67 -2.16 10.55
N LEU A 129 -16.71 -1.24 10.57
CA LEU A 129 -15.43 -1.39 9.87
C LEU A 129 -14.34 -1.90 10.81
N ARG A 130 -13.55 -2.87 10.34
CA ARG A 130 -12.37 -3.38 11.04
C ARG A 130 -11.17 -3.28 10.11
N VAL A 131 -10.01 -2.90 10.63
CA VAL A 131 -8.74 -3.01 9.90
C VAL A 131 -7.97 -4.13 10.55
N ASP A 132 -7.73 -5.20 9.79
CA ASP A 132 -7.07 -6.38 10.30
C ASP A 132 -5.54 -6.18 10.31
N PRO A 133 -4.81 -6.87 11.21
CA PRO A 133 -3.36 -6.95 11.14
C PRO A 133 -2.91 -7.46 9.76
N GLU A 134 -1.79 -6.94 9.24
CA GLU A 134 -1.31 -7.36 7.93
C GLU A 134 -0.90 -8.84 7.87
N GLU A 135 -1.29 -9.51 6.78
CA GLU A 135 -0.79 -10.85 6.48
C GLU A 135 0.66 -10.74 5.98
N THR A 136 1.64 -11.12 6.81
CA THR A 136 3.07 -10.97 6.48
C THR A 136 3.67 -12.22 5.88
N THR A 137 4.45 -12.04 4.81
CA THR A 137 5.35 -13.06 4.26
C THR A 137 6.73 -12.49 3.98
N PHE A 138 7.70 -13.38 3.80
CA PHE A 138 9.09 -13.05 3.47
C PHE A 138 9.48 -13.54 2.07
N ILE A 139 8.53 -14.17 1.34
CA ILE A 139 8.76 -14.83 0.06
C ILE A 139 7.91 -14.17 -1.03
N GLY A 140 8.56 -13.61 -2.05
CA GLY A 140 7.90 -12.85 -3.12
C GLY A 140 6.74 -13.58 -3.81
N PRO A 141 6.91 -14.85 -4.25
CA PRO A 141 5.81 -15.62 -4.83
C PRO A 141 4.61 -15.84 -3.89
N MET A 142 4.85 -15.94 -2.57
CA MET A 142 3.77 -16.06 -1.58
C MET A 142 3.05 -14.72 -1.41
N TRP A 143 3.76 -13.60 -1.48
CA TRP A 143 3.14 -12.29 -1.42
C TRP A 143 2.14 -12.06 -2.57
N LEU A 144 2.51 -12.51 -3.78
CA LEU A 144 1.67 -12.39 -4.97
C LEU A 144 0.45 -13.34 -4.99
N ARG A 145 0.40 -14.37 -4.14
CA ARG A 145 -0.64 -15.43 -4.22
C ARG A 145 -1.43 -15.56 -2.92
N PRO A 146 -2.75 -15.83 -2.97
CA PRO A 146 -3.60 -15.87 -4.16
C PRO A 146 -3.73 -14.50 -4.86
N TRP A 147 -4.03 -14.54 -6.16
CA TRP A 147 -4.26 -13.37 -7.02
C TRP A 147 -5.60 -13.52 -7.77
N PRO A 148 -6.41 -12.45 -7.92
CA PRO A 148 -6.21 -11.11 -7.35
C PRO A 148 -6.34 -11.10 -5.82
N PHE A 149 -5.68 -10.14 -5.18
CA PHE A 149 -5.85 -9.90 -3.74
C PHE A 149 -7.28 -9.40 -3.46
N GLN A 150 -7.88 -9.89 -2.38
CA GLN A 150 -9.19 -9.44 -1.90
C GLN A 150 -8.99 -8.50 -0.71
N PRO A 151 -9.22 -7.19 -0.89
CA PRO A 151 -8.91 -6.20 0.15
C PRO A 151 -10.03 -6.03 1.18
N LEU A 152 -11.21 -6.61 0.93
CA LEU A 152 -12.37 -6.56 1.81
C LEU A 152 -12.89 -7.98 2.06
N GLN A 153 -13.34 -8.22 3.29
CA GLN A 153 -14.03 -9.46 3.66
C GLN A 153 -15.11 -9.15 4.68
N ARG A 154 -16.30 -9.73 4.53
CA ARG A 154 -17.32 -9.72 5.59
C ARG A 154 -17.14 -10.91 6.51
N ASP A 155 -17.24 -10.69 7.81
CA ASP A 155 -17.29 -11.78 8.79
C ASP A 155 -18.73 -12.30 9.00
N GLU A 156 -18.87 -13.32 9.84
CA GLU A 156 -20.17 -13.92 10.18
C GLU A 156 -21.10 -12.94 10.93
N ALA A 157 -20.54 -11.91 11.58
CA ALA A 157 -21.29 -10.87 12.28
C ALA A 157 -21.68 -9.70 11.35
N GLY A 158 -21.29 -9.74 10.08
CA GLY A 158 -21.56 -8.70 9.08
C GLY A 158 -20.61 -7.51 9.15
N LEU A 159 -19.55 -7.55 9.98
CA LEU A 159 -18.50 -6.53 10.01
C LEU A 159 -17.68 -6.61 8.73
N LEU A 160 -17.27 -5.46 8.21
CA LEU A 160 -16.44 -5.35 7.02
C LEU A 160 -14.98 -5.16 7.42
N HIS A 161 -14.15 -6.14 7.09
CA HIS A 161 -12.73 -6.19 7.38
C HIS A 161 -11.92 -5.68 6.19
N LEU A 162 -11.07 -4.69 6.44
CA LEU A 162 -10.06 -4.20 5.52
C LEU A 162 -8.80 -5.04 5.69
N GLN A 163 -8.47 -5.80 4.66
CA GLN A 163 -7.32 -6.69 4.62
C GLN A 163 -6.10 -5.97 4.04
N SER A 164 -4.92 -6.34 4.53
CA SER A 164 -3.65 -5.95 3.93
C SER A 164 -2.68 -7.12 3.92
N ARG A 165 -1.81 -7.18 2.89
CA ARG A 165 -0.75 -8.20 2.80
C ARG A 165 0.60 -7.55 2.63
N ALA A 166 1.56 -7.97 3.45
CA ALA A 166 2.91 -7.46 3.48
C ALA A 166 3.93 -8.48 2.96
N LEU A 167 4.88 -8.02 2.13
CA LEU A 167 6.18 -8.68 1.99
C LEU A 167 7.19 -7.86 2.79
N TYR A 168 7.73 -8.45 3.86
CA TYR A 168 8.81 -7.81 4.62
C TYR A 168 10.11 -8.58 4.43
N VAL A 169 11.16 -7.87 4.01
CA VAL A 169 12.50 -8.41 3.86
C VAL A 169 13.47 -7.48 4.58
N PRO A 170 14.04 -7.88 5.74
CA PRO A 170 14.99 -7.03 6.47
C PRO A 170 16.25 -6.77 5.63
N PHE A 171 16.93 -5.64 5.88
CA PHE A 171 18.15 -5.34 5.14
C PHE A 171 19.34 -6.12 5.72
N ALA A 172 19.47 -6.16 7.05
CA ALA A 172 20.35 -7.07 7.75
C ALA A 172 19.74 -8.48 7.88
N TRP A 173 19.70 -9.24 6.79
CA TRP A 173 19.27 -10.65 6.80
C TRP A 173 20.45 -11.62 6.65
N TRP A 174 20.49 -12.65 7.50
CA TRP A 174 21.51 -13.70 7.48
C TRP A 174 21.35 -14.72 6.33
N ILE A 175 20.19 -14.81 5.71
CA ILE A 175 19.96 -15.72 4.58
C ILE A 175 20.61 -15.13 3.31
N PRO A 176 21.42 -15.91 2.56
CA PRO A 176 22.06 -15.43 1.34
C PRO A 176 21.01 -15.14 0.26
N MET A 177 20.80 -13.85 0.00
CA MET A 177 19.86 -13.34 -1.00
C MET A 177 20.54 -12.17 -1.75
N PRO A 178 20.29 -12.00 -3.06
CA PRO A 178 20.84 -10.84 -3.79
C PRO A 178 20.40 -9.53 -3.14
N ASP A 179 21.34 -8.59 -2.95
CA ASP A 179 21.13 -7.35 -2.20
C ASP A 179 19.96 -6.50 -2.70
N ARG A 180 19.61 -6.60 -3.99
CA ARG A 180 18.46 -5.91 -4.58
C ARG A 180 17.11 -6.27 -3.92
N PHE A 181 17.03 -7.44 -3.28
CA PHE A 181 15.82 -7.91 -2.60
C PHE A 181 15.81 -7.53 -1.11
N LYS A 182 16.99 -7.30 -0.51
CA LYS A 182 17.12 -6.93 0.89
C LYS A 182 16.53 -5.55 1.17
N GLY A 183 15.97 -5.38 2.37
CA GLY A 183 15.42 -4.09 2.80
C GLY A 183 14.21 -3.65 1.99
N THR A 184 13.28 -4.57 1.74
CA THR A 184 12.05 -4.28 1.00
C THR A 184 10.82 -4.47 1.89
N TYR A 185 9.82 -3.61 1.67
CA TYR A 185 8.53 -3.69 2.35
C TYR A 185 7.45 -3.45 1.30
N TYR A 186 6.69 -4.47 0.92
CA TYR A 186 5.65 -4.33 -0.11
C TYR A 186 4.28 -4.51 0.52
N CYS A 187 3.30 -3.76 0.03
CA CYS A 187 1.92 -3.82 0.51
C CYS A 187 0.96 -4.13 -0.65
N HIS A 188 -0.02 -5.00 -0.39
CA HIS A 188 -1.31 -4.97 -1.07
C HIS A 188 -2.32 -4.31 -0.14
N LEU A 189 -3.00 -3.28 -0.64
CA LEU A 189 -3.95 -2.43 0.10
C LEU A 189 -5.21 -2.23 -0.73
N ILE A 190 -6.32 -1.90 -0.06
CA ILE A 190 -7.51 -1.41 -0.75
C ILE A 190 -7.21 -0.07 -1.47
N ALA A 191 -7.76 0.10 -2.67
CA ALA A 191 -7.70 1.37 -3.37
C ALA A 191 -8.63 2.42 -2.71
N PRO A 192 -8.19 3.68 -2.52
CA PRO A 192 -9.00 4.70 -1.83
C PRO A 192 -10.37 4.96 -2.44
N ASP A 193 -10.48 5.02 -3.78
CA ASP A 193 -11.75 5.29 -4.45
C ASP A 193 -12.72 4.13 -4.31
N TYR A 194 -12.21 2.91 -4.40
CA TYR A 194 -13.02 1.73 -4.19
C TYR A 194 -13.54 1.68 -2.75
N LEU A 195 -12.70 2.01 -1.76
CA LEU A 195 -13.16 2.12 -0.38
C LEU A 195 -14.25 3.20 -0.24
N GLU A 196 -14.05 4.38 -0.82
CA GLU A 196 -15.04 5.45 -0.77
C GLU A 196 -16.38 5.03 -1.41
N ALA A 197 -16.35 4.42 -2.60
CA ALA A 197 -17.53 3.93 -3.30
C ALA A 197 -18.28 2.84 -2.50
N VAL A 198 -17.53 1.92 -1.86
CA VAL A 198 -18.12 0.91 -0.97
C VAL A 198 -18.77 1.55 0.25
N LEU A 199 -18.11 2.52 0.88
CA LEU A 199 -18.65 3.22 2.05
C LEU A 199 -19.90 4.05 1.72
N ARG A 200 -20.02 4.55 0.49
CA ARG A 200 -21.22 5.23 -0.03
C ARG A 200 -22.30 4.28 -0.52
N GLY A 201 -22.02 2.98 -0.62
CA GLY A 201 -22.95 1.97 -1.14
C GLY A 201 -23.13 2.01 -2.65
N GLU A 202 -22.23 2.70 -3.37
CA GLU A 202 -22.21 2.77 -4.85
C GLU A 202 -21.74 1.44 -5.45
N VAL A 203 -20.91 0.70 -4.70
CA VAL A 203 -20.41 -0.62 -5.07
C VAL A 203 -20.53 -1.59 -3.91
N SER A 204 -20.87 -2.85 -4.19
CA SER A 204 -20.90 -3.91 -3.18
C SER A 204 -19.48 -4.41 -2.87
N PRO A 205 -19.10 -4.60 -1.59
CA PRO A 205 -17.81 -5.17 -1.22
C PRO A 205 -17.65 -6.64 -1.64
N ASP A 206 -18.76 -7.33 -1.94
CA ASP A 206 -18.82 -8.74 -2.33
C ASP A 206 -18.84 -8.95 -3.86
N SER A 207 -18.71 -7.86 -4.63
CA SER A 207 -18.73 -7.89 -6.10
C SER A 207 -17.43 -8.37 -6.72
#